data_AF-A0A448BY72-F1
#
_entry.id   AF-A0A448BY72-F1
#
_cell.length_a   1.000
_cell.length_b   1.000
_cell.length_c   1.000
_cell.angle_alpha   90.00
_cell.angle_beta   90.00
_cell.angle_gamma   90.00
#
_symmetry.space_group_name_H-M   'P 1'
#
loop_
_entity.id
_entity.type
_entity.pdbx_description
1 polymer ?
#
loop_
_entity_poly.entity_id
_entity_poly.type
_entity_poly.pdbx_seq_one_letter_code
_entity_poly.pdbx_strand_id
1 'polypeptide(L)'
;MAGTSTDKFSAGEQELGYIYQTRLALLQLLQLPEDTAIFLEKDDDLDFVDGQGGKSLASLKHKAIGDRLTDLSADFWKSINIWLVRYKRDGRAASNLRFFLFTTGEVSTDSFLSGLLPNQPTASGDDETLTALAQKALSASKSKLIAPIAAAFEELNDVEKQDFLERILILDSSPRIDDIPVLIRDKHMRSIRREHREFVFERLEGWWTDVVIKQLTGGRPEGIFGYEVSDKLSNFAEEYKVDNLPITFRGKLPSDNIDIDTDPRLFVAQLREIGISANRIRSAILDYYRAFEQRSAWARASLLVLGEVEEYEDRLADEWDRYKDVIFERLEDDSAEDVLRQAGTELYNWAEFETAKIDSLRIRARVTEPYVLRGSFHILADSTPHPRVYWHPRFLDRLGDVLEAAS
;
A
#
# COMPACT_ATOMS: atom_id res chain seq x y z
N MET A 1 20.79 26.12 -16.45
CA MET A 1 19.35 26.50 -16.46
C MET A 1 19.12 27.32 -15.21
N ALA A 2 18.44 28.47 -15.38
CA ALA A 2 18.41 29.59 -14.45
C ALA A 2 18.06 29.21 -13.01
N GLY A 3 18.80 29.80 -12.06
CA GLY A 3 18.55 29.68 -10.63
C GLY A 3 17.16 30.20 -10.29
N THR A 4 16.27 29.30 -9.95
CA THR A 4 15.04 29.61 -9.25
C THR A 4 15.42 30.15 -7.88
N SER A 5 15.20 31.44 -7.67
CA SER A 5 15.08 32.02 -6.33
C SER A 5 14.04 31.20 -5.57
N THR A 6 14.48 30.29 -4.70
CA THR A 6 13.59 29.60 -3.77
C THR A 6 12.87 30.66 -2.94
N ASP A 7 11.56 30.77 -3.14
CA ASP A 7 10.72 31.60 -2.30
C ASP A 7 11.01 31.25 -0.83
N LYS A 8 11.33 32.24 -0.01
CA LYS A 8 11.67 32.07 1.41
C LYS A 8 10.51 31.48 2.23
N PHE A 9 9.31 31.47 1.66
CA PHE A 9 8.12 30.84 2.24
C PHE A 9 7.80 29.47 1.60
N SER A 10 8.59 29.00 0.63
CA SER A 10 8.44 27.67 0.05
C SER A 10 8.78 26.60 1.09
N ALA A 11 7.83 25.72 1.38
CA ALA A 11 7.99 24.61 2.30
C ALA A 11 8.30 23.27 1.61
N GLY A 12 8.38 23.24 0.27
CA GLY A 12 8.47 22.00 -0.50
C GLY A 12 9.67 21.13 -0.15
N GLU A 13 10.86 21.72 0.07
CA GLU A 13 12.05 20.96 0.48
C GLU A 13 11.92 20.37 1.89
N GLN A 14 11.29 21.11 2.80
CA GLN A 14 11.06 20.66 4.16
C GLN A 14 10.03 19.54 4.20
N GLU A 15 8.92 19.68 3.47
CA GLU A 15 7.89 18.65 3.33
C GLU A 15 8.44 17.37 2.71
N LEU A 16 9.26 17.48 1.66
CA LEU A 16 9.97 16.33 1.08
C LEU A 16 10.88 15.64 2.09
N GLY A 17 11.50 16.39 3.01
CA GLY A 17 12.28 15.83 4.11
C GLY A 17 11.45 14.90 4.99
N TYR A 18 10.26 15.32 5.41
CA TYR A 18 9.37 14.52 6.24
C TYR A 18 8.81 13.28 5.50
N ILE A 19 8.45 13.42 4.23
CA ILE A 19 8.00 12.27 3.42
C ILE A 19 9.17 11.29 3.19
N TYR A 20 10.39 11.80 3.01
CA TYR A 20 11.59 10.98 2.88
C TYR A 20 11.83 10.13 4.13
N GLN A 21 11.70 10.71 5.34
CA GLN A 21 11.79 9.94 6.59
C GLN A 21 10.80 8.78 6.61
N THR A 22 9.54 9.06 6.26
CA THR A 22 8.46 8.08 6.21
C THR A 22 8.78 6.92 5.26
N ARG A 23 9.25 7.20 4.05
CA ARG A 23 9.60 6.16 3.06
C ARG A 23 10.87 5.40 3.41
N LEU A 24 11.89 6.10 3.92
CA LEU A 24 13.15 5.45 4.29
C LEU A 24 12.92 4.49 5.46
N ALA A 25 12.09 4.86 6.44
CA ALA A 25 11.71 3.97 7.54
C ALA A 25 11.08 2.65 7.05
N LEU A 26 10.15 2.72 6.08
CA LEU A 26 9.57 1.52 5.46
C LEU A 26 10.64 0.64 4.79
N LEU A 27 11.55 1.26 4.04
CA LEU A 27 12.67 0.54 3.40
C LEU A 27 13.57 -0.12 4.45
N GLN A 28 13.89 0.57 5.55
CA GLN A 28 14.72 0.01 6.63
C GLN A 28 14.04 -1.17 7.32
N LEU A 29 12.74 -1.11 7.62
CA LEU A 29 12.00 -2.25 8.19
C LEU A 29 12.00 -3.50 7.29
N LEU A 30 12.09 -3.32 5.97
CA LEU A 30 12.20 -4.43 5.01
C LEU A 30 13.63 -4.96 4.85
N GLN A 31 14.64 -4.26 5.38
CA GLN A 31 16.06 -4.62 5.28
C GLN A 31 16.62 -5.19 6.59
N LEU A 32 16.11 -4.70 7.72
CA LEU A 32 16.54 -5.08 9.06
C LEU A 32 15.82 -6.36 9.53
N PRO A 33 16.32 -7.02 10.58
CA PRO A 33 15.62 -8.13 11.24
C PRO A 33 14.19 -7.75 11.64
N GLU A 34 13.25 -8.68 11.50
CA GLU A 34 11.82 -8.41 11.70
C GLU A 34 11.44 -8.02 13.14
N ASP A 35 12.27 -8.37 14.12
CA ASP A 35 12.13 -7.98 15.52
C ASP A 35 12.67 -6.56 15.83
N THR A 36 13.17 -5.86 14.82
CA THR A 36 13.56 -4.45 14.93
C THR A 36 12.32 -3.56 14.90
N ALA A 37 12.22 -2.66 15.87
CA ALA A 37 11.19 -1.63 15.94
C ALA A 37 11.73 -0.28 15.49
N ILE A 38 10.89 0.50 14.78
CA ILE A 38 11.13 1.91 14.46
C ILE A 38 10.14 2.82 15.18
N PHE A 39 10.64 3.96 15.65
CA PHE A 39 9.83 5.12 16.03
C PHE A 39 10.18 6.30 15.11
N LEU A 40 9.16 7.02 14.64
CA LEU A 40 9.34 8.28 13.92
C LEU A 40 9.22 9.47 14.89
N GLU A 41 10.13 10.45 14.74
CA GLU A 41 10.10 11.73 15.47
C GLU A 41 10.03 11.57 17.01
N LYS A 42 10.87 10.68 17.58
CA LYS A 42 10.91 10.39 19.02
C LYS A 42 12.11 11.03 19.71
N ASP A 43 13.30 10.43 19.64
CA ASP A 43 14.53 11.06 20.13
C ASP A 43 15.33 11.74 19.01
N ASP A 44 15.15 11.31 17.76
CA ASP A 44 15.60 11.94 16.50
C ASP A 44 14.58 11.67 15.36
N ASP A 45 14.95 11.93 14.10
CA ASP A 45 14.10 11.71 12.92
C ASP A 45 13.58 10.26 12.89
N LEU A 46 14.45 9.27 13.08
CA LEU A 46 14.11 7.86 13.29
C LEU A 46 14.87 7.26 14.49
N ASP A 47 14.17 6.52 15.34
CA ASP A 47 14.78 5.70 16.39
C ASP A 47 14.62 4.21 16.05
N PHE A 48 15.70 3.44 16.14
CA PHE A 48 15.69 1.99 15.97
C PHE A 48 15.90 1.31 17.33
N VAL A 49 15.13 0.26 17.59
CA VAL A 49 15.31 -0.62 18.75
C VAL A 49 15.38 -2.06 18.24
N ASP A 50 16.54 -2.70 18.39
CA ASP A 50 16.70 -4.10 18.01
C ASP A 50 16.12 -5.06 19.08
N GLY A 51 15.97 -6.34 18.73
CA GLY A 51 15.41 -7.35 19.64
C GLY A 51 16.23 -7.63 20.90
N GLN A 52 17.47 -7.12 20.99
CA GLN A 52 18.33 -7.21 22.17
C GLN A 52 18.33 -5.92 23.00
N GLY A 53 17.51 -4.92 22.63
CA GLY A 53 17.39 -3.63 23.30
C GLY A 53 18.47 -2.63 22.91
N GLY A 54 19.28 -2.91 21.88
CA GLY A 54 20.18 -1.94 21.27
C GLY A 54 19.39 -0.79 20.66
N LYS A 55 19.78 0.45 20.99
CA LYS A 55 19.07 1.64 20.55
C LYS A 55 19.95 2.50 19.64
N SER A 56 19.41 2.88 18.50
CA SER A 56 20.10 3.74 17.55
C SER A 56 19.24 4.94 17.16
N LEU A 57 19.83 6.12 17.13
CA LEU A 57 19.18 7.35 16.70
C LEU A 57 19.68 7.71 15.31
N ALA A 58 18.79 8.02 14.40
CA ALA A 58 19.14 8.34 13.04
C ALA A 58 18.61 9.72 12.66
N SER A 59 19.50 10.52 12.09
CA SER A 59 19.16 11.79 11.47
C SER A 59 19.23 11.64 9.96
N LEU A 60 18.21 12.11 9.26
CA LEU A 60 18.00 11.91 7.82
C LEU A 60 18.16 13.24 7.09
N LYS A 61 18.90 13.24 5.98
CA LYS A 61 19.19 14.43 5.18
C LYS A 61 18.95 14.13 3.69
N HIS A 62 17.82 14.63 3.17
CA HIS A 62 17.53 14.60 1.75
C HIS A 62 18.11 15.85 1.08
N LYS A 63 19.13 15.65 0.23
CA LYS A 63 19.97 16.71 -0.36
C LYS A 63 19.78 16.78 -1.87
N ALA A 64 20.28 17.83 -2.51
CA ALA A 64 20.28 17.90 -3.97
C ALA A 64 21.30 16.91 -4.57
N ILE A 65 21.13 16.55 -5.84
CA ILE A 65 22.11 15.70 -6.53
C ILE A 65 23.45 16.44 -6.62
N GLY A 66 24.53 15.77 -6.21
CA GLY A 66 25.89 16.32 -6.22
C GLY A 66 26.28 17.07 -4.94
N ASP A 67 25.37 17.19 -3.96
CA ASP A 67 25.72 17.73 -2.64
C ASP A 67 26.75 16.84 -1.93
N ARG A 68 27.76 17.47 -1.34
CA ARG A 68 28.81 16.79 -0.57
C ARG A 68 28.75 17.16 0.91
N LEU A 69 29.05 16.19 1.76
CA LEU A 69 29.30 16.40 3.18
C LEU A 69 30.80 16.62 3.40
N THR A 70 31.15 17.72 4.06
CA THR A 70 32.52 18.11 4.41
C THR A 70 32.62 18.36 5.91
N ASP A 71 33.84 18.56 6.41
CA ASP A 71 34.15 18.71 7.83
C ASP A 71 33.27 19.72 8.58
N LEU A 72 32.80 20.77 7.90
CA LEU A 72 32.02 21.86 8.49
C LEU A 72 30.56 21.89 8.00
N SER A 73 30.08 20.82 7.37
CA SER A 73 28.69 20.71 6.92
C SER A 73 27.71 20.93 8.08
N ALA A 74 26.84 21.94 7.94
CA ALA A 74 25.88 22.31 8.97
C ALA A 74 24.93 21.16 9.33
N ASP A 75 24.56 20.33 8.36
CA ASP A 75 23.65 19.19 8.57
C ASP A 75 24.26 18.10 9.47
N PHE A 76 25.57 17.83 9.34
CA PHE A 76 26.29 16.93 10.23
C PHE A 76 26.31 17.49 11.65
N TRP A 77 26.77 18.74 11.82
CA TRP A 77 26.89 19.33 13.15
C TRP A 77 25.55 19.53 13.87
N LYS A 78 24.46 19.84 13.16
CA LYS A 78 23.11 19.85 13.75
C LYS A 78 22.72 18.49 14.33
N SER A 79 23.07 17.41 13.63
CA SER A 79 22.83 16.04 14.10
C SER A 79 23.69 15.73 15.33
N ILE A 80 24.98 16.09 15.31
CA ILE A 80 25.89 16.00 16.46
C ILE A 80 25.34 16.71 17.69
N ASN A 81 24.77 17.91 17.52
CA ASN A 81 24.19 18.65 18.63
C ASN A 81 23.06 17.88 19.32
N ILE A 82 22.15 17.28 18.55
CA ILE A 82 21.06 16.45 19.08
C ILE A 82 21.66 15.24 19.79
N TRP A 83 22.59 14.53 19.15
CA TRP A 83 23.19 13.31 19.69
C TRP A 83 24.01 13.56 20.95
N LEU A 84 24.73 14.67 21.07
CA LEU A 84 25.45 15.04 22.29
C LEU A 84 24.49 15.22 23.47
N VAL A 85 23.33 15.84 23.24
CA VAL A 85 22.30 15.98 24.27
C VAL A 85 21.80 14.61 24.72
N ARG A 86 21.52 13.69 23.78
CA ARG A 86 21.05 12.32 24.08
C ARG A 86 22.12 11.49 24.77
N TYR A 87 23.35 11.53 24.28
CA TYR A 87 24.51 10.85 24.87
C TYR A 87 24.74 11.28 26.31
N LYS A 88 24.72 12.59 26.61
CA LYS A 88 24.86 13.11 27.97
C LYS A 88 23.69 12.72 28.88
N ARG A 89 22.46 12.80 28.36
CA ARG A 89 21.23 12.42 29.09
C ARG A 89 21.26 10.94 29.51
N ASP A 90 21.72 10.06 28.61
CA ASP A 90 21.57 8.60 28.76
C ASP A 90 22.82 7.92 29.35
N GLY A 91 23.69 8.67 30.03
CA GLY A 91 24.82 8.11 30.79
C GLY A 91 26.12 7.96 30.01
N ARG A 92 26.26 8.67 28.87
CA ARG A 92 27.50 8.78 28.08
C ARG A 92 28.04 7.40 27.67
N ALA A 93 29.29 7.09 28.01
CA ALA A 93 29.94 5.83 27.65
C ALA A 93 29.23 4.59 28.23
N ALA A 94 28.44 4.74 29.31
CA ALA A 94 27.63 3.65 29.86
C ALA A 94 26.35 3.37 29.05
N SER A 95 25.95 4.27 28.14
CA SER A 95 24.80 4.06 27.26
C SER A 95 25.11 3.04 26.17
N ASN A 96 24.07 2.46 25.57
CA ASN A 96 24.18 1.62 24.37
C ASN A 96 23.79 2.37 23.09
N LEU A 97 23.67 3.70 23.13
CA LEU A 97 23.26 4.50 21.98
C LEU A 97 24.27 4.40 20.84
N ARG A 98 23.74 4.25 19.63
CA ARG A 98 24.44 4.45 18.35
C ARG A 98 23.80 5.57 17.57
N PHE A 99 24.56 6.20 16.68
CA PHE A 99 24.11 7.35 15.93
C PHE A 99 24.33 7.14 14.43
N PHE A 100 23.29 7.38 13.63
CA PHE A 100 23.32 7.18 12.19
C PHE A 100 22.99 8.49 11.45
N LEU A 101 23.86 8.92 10.53
CA LEU A 101 23.51 9.98 9.59
C LEU A 101 23.17 9.36 8.24
N PHE A 102 21.89 9.33 7.88
CA PHE A 102 21.48 8.98 6.52
C PHE A 102 21.49 10.23 5.66
N THR A 103 22.24 10.22 4.57
CA THR A 103 22.27 11.35 3.63
C THR A 103 22.27 10.87 2.20
N THR A 104 21.50 11.55 1.34
CA THR A 104 21.56 11.30 -0.11
C THR A 104 22.78 11.97 -0.77
N GLY A 105 23.49 12.83 -0.03
CA GLY A 105 24.78 13.39 -0.45
C GLY A 105 25.92 12.41 -0.22
N GLU A 106 27.08 12.71 -0.79
CA GLU A 106 28.30 11.90 -0.67
C GLU A 106 29.27 12.56 0.31
N VAL A 107 29.98 11.78 1.12
CA VAL A 107 31.05 12.32 1.97
C VAL A 107 32.27 12.69 1.11
N SER A 108 32.88 13.84 1.37
CA SER A 108 34.12 14.24 0.67
C SER A 108 35.29 13.36 1.09
N THR A 109 36.09 12.88 0.13
CA THR A 109 37.19 11.93 0.40
C THR A 109 38.32 12.53 1.23
N ASP A 110 38.46 13.85 1.22
CA ASP A 110 39.42 14.64 2.01
C ASP A 110 38.87 15.06 3.38
N SER A 111 37.62 14.72 3.68
CA SER A 111 36.97 15.04 4.95
C SER A 111 37.29 14.00 6.01
N PHE A 112 37.42 14.42 7.28
CA PHE A 112 37.52 13.48 8.40
C PHE A 112 36.26 12.61 8.54
N LEU A 113 35.11 13.09 8.03
CA LEU A 113 33.86 12.35 7.99
C LEU A 113 33.97 11.03 7.22
N SER A 114 34.95 10.89 6.32
CA SER A 114 35.22 9.63 5.62
C SER A 114 35.55 8.49 6.58
N GLY A 115 36.17 8.80 7.73
CA GLY A 115 36.44 7.85 8.80
C GLY A 115 35.21 7.40 9.58
N LEU A 116 34.05 8.02 9.34
CA LEU A 116 32.75 7.65 9.93
C LEU A 116 31.88 6.84 8.94
N LEU A 117 32.39 6.48 7.77
CA LEU A 117 31.68 5.63 6.81
C LEU A 117 31.74 4.14 7.21
N PRO A 118 30.83 3.28 6.71
CA PRO A 118 30.90 1.85 6.92
C PRO A 118 32.16 1.22 6.34
N ASN A 119 32.63 0.15 6.98
CA ASN A 119 33.75 -0.68 6.51
C ASN A 119 35.07 0.08 6.30
N GLN A 120 35.29 1.18 7.01
CA GLN A 120 36.59 1.84 7.01
C GLN A 120 37.64 0.93 7.65
N PRO A 121 38.88 0.93 7.11
CA PRO A 121 39.99 0.24 7.76
C PRO A 121 40.14 0.74 9.19
N THR A 122 40.34 -0.17 10.15
CA THR A 122 40.78 0.23 11.50
C THR A 122 42.06 1.04 11.36
N ALA A 123 42.02 2.29 11.85
CA ALA A 123 43.16 3.19 11.89
C ALA A 123 44.39 2.45 12.44
N SER A 124 45.51 2.55 11.72
CA SER A 124 46.79 2.03 12.21
C SER A 124 47.25 2.85 13.42
N GLY A 125 48.11 2.29 14.28
CA GLY A 125 48.53 2.97 15.53
C GLY A 125 49.24 4.33 15.33
N ASP A 126 49.62 4.66 14.10
CA ASP A 126 50.27 5.92 13.72
C ASP A 126 49.30 6.94 13.07
N ASP A 127 48.04 6.57 12.82
CA ASP A 127 47.04 7.46 12.20
C ASP A 127 46.47 8.47 13.22
N GLU A 128 46.19 9.69 12.75
CA GLU A 128 45.58 10.74 13.57
C GLU A 128 44.16 10.32 14.00
N THR A 129 43.88 10.32 15.31
CA THR A 129 42.58 9.86 15.86
C THR A 129 41.40 10.69 15.32
N LEU A 130 40.21 10.08 15.22
CA LEU A 130 38.97 10.79 14.83
C LEU A 130 38.71 12.02 15.71
N THR A 131 39.00 11.91 17.01
CA THR A 131 38.89 13.03 17.95
C THR A 131 39.83 14.19 17.58
N ALA A 132 41.10 13.91 17.25
CA ALA A 132 42.06 14.93 16.84
C ALA A 132 41.65 15.62 15.53
N LEU A 133 41.19 14.84 14.54
CA LEU A 133 40.69 15.36 13.27
C LEU A 133 39.44 16.23 13.45
N ALA A 134 38.47 15.77 14.26
CA ALA A 134 37.28 16.55 14.60
C ALA A 134 37.66 17.86 15.32
N GLN A 135 38.63 17.81 16.25
CA GLN A 135 39.11 18.99 16.97
C GLN A 135 39.75 20.02 16.03
N LYS A 136 40.53 19.56 15.06
CA LYS A 136 41.14 20.40 14.03
C LYS A 136 40.09 21.10 13.18
N ALA A 137 39.07 20.36 12.74
CA ALA A 137 37.93 20.92 12.02
C ALA A 137 37.19 21.98 12.87
N LEU A 138 36.87 21.66 14.12
CA LEU A 138 36.22 22.58 15.06
C LEU A 138 37.03 23.86 15.29
N SER A 139 38.34 23.74 15.46
CA SER A 139 39.25 24.88 15.69
C SER A 139 39.35 25.81 14.47
N ALA A 140 39.20 25.26 13.26
CA ALA A 140 39.18 26.03 12.02
C ALA A 140 37.82 26.71 11.76
N SER A 141 36.76 26.29 12.46
CA SER A 141 35.41 26.80 12.25
C SER A 141 35.23 28.23 12.77
N LYS A 142 34.58 29.06 11.95
CA LYS A 142 34.08 30.41 12.34
C LYS A 142 32.55 30.46 12.42
N SER A 143 31.91 29.30 12.33
CA SER A 143 30.45 29.20 12.24
C SER A 143 29.79 29.45 13.59
N LYS A 144 28.84 30.40 13.62
CA LYS A 144 28.00 30.68 14.81
C LYS A 144 27.12 29.48 15.19
N LEU A 145 26.80 28.61 14.22
CA LEU A 145 26.05 27.38 14.46
C LEU A 145 26.93 26.33 15.17
N ILE A 146 28.19 26.18 14.73
CA ILE A 146 29.09 25.13 15.23
C ILE A 146 29.71 25.51 16.58
N ALA A 147 29.95 26.79 16.84
CA ALA A 147 30.57 27.26 18.09
C ALA A 147 29.93 26.71 19.39
N PRO A 148 28.59 26.76 19.60
CA PRO A 148 27.98 26.16 20.80
C PRO A 148 28.10 24.63 20.83
N ILE A 149 28.13 23.98 19.67
CA ILE A 149 28.26 22.52 19.55
C ILE A 149 29.67 22.08 19.93
N ALA A 150 30.69 22.85 19.48
CA ALA A 150 32.07 22.67 19.88
C ALA A 150 32.22 22.79 21.41
N ALA A 151 31.62 23.81 22.02
CA ALA A 151 31.62 23.98 23.47
C ALA A 151 30.96 22.78 24.19
N ALA A 152 29.84 22.28 23.68
CA ALA A 152 29.20 21.09 24.24
C ALA A 152 30.05 19.82 24.07
N PHE A 153 30.80 19.70 22.96
CA PHE A 153 31.73 18.59 22.74
C PHE A 153 32.95 18.66 23.69
N GLU A 154 33.43 19.86 24.01
CA GLU A 154 34.52 20.08 24.98
C GLU A 154 34.16 19.74 26.44
N GLU A 155 32.87 19.61 26.77
CA GLU A 155 32.47 19.13 28.10
C GLU A 155 32.73 17.63 28.29
N LEU A 156 32.97 16.88 27.22
CA LEU A 156 33.35 15.47 27.26
C LEU A 156 34.84 15.33 27.53
N ASN A 157 35.25 14.32 28.30
CA ASN A 157 36.66 13.97 28.42
C ASN A 157 37.16 13.23 27.15
N ASP A 158 38.47 13.05 27.00
CA ASP A 158 39.06 12.46 25.78
C ASP A 158 38.53 11.05 25.46
N VAL A 159 38.25 10.24 26.50
CA VAL A 159 37.67 8.89 26.31
C VAL A 159 36.23 8.98 25.85
N GLU A 160 35.43 9.88 26.43
CA GLU A 160 34.04 10.13 26.04
C GLU A 160 33.94 10.72 24.62
N LYS A 161 34.86 11.62 24.23
CA LYS A 161 34.92 12.18 22.87
C LYS A 161 35.15 11.07 21.84
N GLN A 162 36.11 10.19 22.11
CA GLN A 162 36.43 9.06 21.24
C GLN A 162 35.27 8.07 21.17
N ASP A 163 34.73 7.62 22.32
CA ASP A 163 33.57 6.71 22.38
C ASP A 163 32.35 7.30 21.65
N PHE A 164 32.08 8.59 21.82
CA PHE A 164 30.97 9.26 21.13
C PHE A 164 31.15 9.23 19.60
N LEU A 165 32.33 9.58 19.08
CA LEU A 165 32.59 9.58 17.64
C LEU A 165 32.57 8.16 17.04
N GLU A 166 33.08 7.16 17.76
CA GLU A 166 33.07 5.75 17.33
C GLU A 166 31.66 5.14 17.23
N ARG A 167 30.67 5.75 17.89
CA ARG A 167 29.25 5.35 17.80
C ARG A 167 28.54 5.94 16.59
N ILE A 168 29.18 6.85 15.86
CA ILE A 168 28.60 7.54 14.71
C ILE A 168 28.95 6.79 13.44
N LEU A 169 27.94 6.55 12.61
CA LEU A 169 28.10 6.01 11.27
C LEU A 169 27.34 6.88 10.26
N ILE A 170 28.00 7.25 9.17
CA ILE A 170 27.40 8.01 8.08
C ILE A 170 27.05 7.05 6.95
N LEU A 171 25.77 6.92 6.65
CA LEU A 171 25.24 6.18 5.52
C LEU A 171 25.01 7.17 4.38
N ASP A 172 26.11 7.47 3.68
CA ASP A 172 26.11 8.39 2.55
C ASP A 172 25.59 7.72 1.28
N SER A 173 25.29 8.53 0.26
CA SER A 173 24.69 8.05 -0.99
C SER A 173 23.43 7.18 -0.76
N SER A 174 22.69 7.46 0.32
CA SER A 174 21.43 6.81 0.61
C SER A 174 20.44 7.03 -0.54
N PRO A 175 19.54 6.08 -0.82
CA PRO A 175 18.60 6.19 -1.93
C PRO A 175 17.75 7.45 -1.79
N ARG A 176 17.44 8.11 -2.91
CA ARG A 176 16.56 9.28 -2.89
C ARG A 176 15.11 8.84 -2.73
N ILE A 177 14.26 9.78 -2.34
CA ILE A 177 12.83 9.53 -2.07
C ILE A 177 12.10 8.87 -3.26
N ASP A 178 12.48 9.22 -4.50
CA ASP A 178 11.87 8.70 -5.73
C ASP A 178 12.39 7.29 -6.10
N ASP A 179 13.58 6.92 -5.62
CA ASP A 179 14.18 5.61 -5.88
C ASP A 179 13.64 4.53 -4.94
N ILE A 180 13.20 4.91 -3.74
CA ILE A 180 12.74 3.98 -2.69
C ILE A 180 11.60 3.05 -3.17
N PRO A 181 10.53 3.54 -3.82
CA PRO A 181 9.47 2.66 -4.33
C PRO A 181 9.97 1.53 -5.24
N VAL A 182 10.85 1.87 -6.20
CA VAL A 182 11.44 0.89 -7.12
C VAL A 182 12.31 -0.11 -6.35
N LEU A 183 13.13 0.36 -5.41
CA LEU A 183 13.98 -0.49 -4.58
C LEU A 183 13.17 -1.50 -3.76
N ILE A 184 12.07 -1.06 -3.14
CA ILE A 184 11.17 -1.95 -2.39
C ILE A 184 10.58 -3.02 -3.31
N ARG A 185 10.00 -2.62 -4.46
CA ARG A 185 9.38 -3.56 -5.40
C ARG A 185 10.39 -4.56 -5.96
N ASP A 186 11.59 -4.14 -6.32
CA ASP A 186 12.55 -4.99 -7.01
C ASP A 186 13.39 -5.89 -6.09
N LYS A 187 13.69 -5.40 -4.88
CA LYS A 187 14.52 -6.13 -3.91
C LYS A 187 13.70 -6.90 -2.89
N HIS A 188 12.59 -6.34 -2.41
CA HIS A 188 11.86 -6.85 -1.25
C HIS A 188 10.51 -7.52 -1.60
N MET A 189 9.99 -7.35 -2.83
CA MET A 189 8.74 -8.00 -3.29
C MET A 189 8.97 -9.13 -4.30
N ARG A 190 10.11 -9.83 -4.22
CA ARG A 190 10.49 -10.84 -5.22
C ARG A 190 9.57 -12.05 -5.31
N SER A 191 8.89 -12.39 -4.21
CA SER A 191 7.88 -13.46 -4.15
C SER A 191 6.57 -13.08 -4.87
N ILE A 192 6.37 -11.80 -5.17
CA ILE A 192 5.19 -11.27 -5.86
C ILE A 192 5.49 -11.20 -7.35
N ARG A 193 4.52 -11.64 -8.17
CA ARG A 193 4.58 -11.54 -9.64
C ARG A 193 4.81 -10.09 -10.07
N ARG A 194 5.66 -9.88 -11.08
CA ARG A 194 6.17 -8.55 -11.44
C ARG A 194 5.04 -7.58 -11.77
N GLU A 195 4.04 -8.06 -12.50
CA GLU A 195 2.83 -7.36 -12.90
C GLU A 195 1.94 -6.91 -11.72
N HIS A 196 2.12 -7.48 -10.52
CA HIS A 196 1.31 -7.16 -9.34
C HIS A 196 2.05 -6.32 -8.29
N ARG A 197 3.37 -6.14 -8.44
CA ARG A 197 4.20 -5.44 -7.43
C ARG A 197 3.77 -3.99 -7.21
N GLU A 198 3.37 -3.29 -8.27
CA GLU A 198 2.91 -1.90 -8.16
C GLU A 198 1.66 -1.81 -7.28
N PHE A 199 0.63 -2.58 -7.61
CA PHE A 199 -0.63 -2.58 -6.87
C PHE A 199 -0.47 -3.01 -5.41
N VAL A 200 0.40 -3.98 -5.13
CA VAL A 200 0.70 -4.39 -3.76
C VAL A 200 1.47 -3.29 -3.02
N PHE A 201 2.43 -2.63 -3.68
CA PHE A 201 3.18 -1.53 -3.08
C PHE A 201 2.30 -0.32 -2.74
N GLU A 202 1.42 0.12 -3.65
CA GLU A 202 0.49 1.24 -3.38
C GLU A 202 -0.37 0.99 -2.13
N ARG A 203 -0.85 -0.26 -1.96
CA ARG A 203 -1.63 -0.65 -0.78
C ARG A 203 -0.78 -0.72 0.49
N LEU A 204 0.45 -1.21 0.38
CA LEU A 204 1.40 -1.22 1.48
C LEU A 204 1.74 0.21 1.92
N GLU A 205 2.01 1.11 0.98
CA GLU A 205 2.32 2.53 1.24
C GLU A 205 1.12 3.26 1.86
N GLY A 206 -0.10 2.98 1.39
CA GLY A 206 -1.32 3.51 1.99
C GLY A 206 -1.53 3.07 3.44
N TRP A 207 -1.32 1.77 3.73
CA TRP A 207 -1.36 1.27 5.10
C TRP A 207 -0.24 1.86 5.97
N TRP A 208 0.98 1.91 5.44
CA TRP A 208 2.15 2.46 6.14
C TRP A 208 1.93 3.92 6.54
N THR A 209 1.35 4.72 5.64
CA THR A 209 1.03 6.12 5.91
C THR A 209 0.07 6.26 7.09
N ASP A 210 -0.98 5.44 7.18
CA ASP A 210 -1.91 5.43 8.31
C ASP A 210 -1.22 5.03 9.63
N VAL A 211 -0.29 4.06 9.58
CA VAL A 211 0.51 3.66 10.76
C VAL A 211 1.41 4.81 11.24
N VAL A 212 2.09 5.50 10.33
CA VAL A 212 2.94 6.65 10.66
C VAL A 212 2.12 7.79 11.26
N ILE A 213 0.96 8.12 10.67
CA ILE A 213 0.04 9.13 11.23
C ILE A 213 -0.36 8.76 12.66
N LYS A 214 -0.68 7.50 12.93
CA LYS A 214 -1.03 7.04 14.28
C LYS A 214 0.12 7.17 15.26
N GLN A 215 1.37 6.95 14.83
CA GLN A 215 2.54 7.13 15.69
C GLN A 215 2.78 8.61 16.00
N LEU A 216 2.75 9.48 14.98
CA LEU A 216 2.96 10.93 15.13
C LEU A 216 1.85 11.63 15.93
N THR A 217 0.62 11.11 15.87
CA THR A 217 -0.52 11.63 16.66
C THR A 217 -0.61 11.04 18.07
N GLY A 218 0.31 10.16 18.46
CA GLY A 218 0.30 9.48 19.75
C GLY A 218 -0.79 8.42 19.92
N GLY A 219 -1.56 8.12 18.87
CA GLY A 219 -2.53 7.01 18.84
C GLY A 219 -1.86 5.63 18.87
N ARG A 220 -0.54 5.58 18.64
CA ARG A 220 0.30 4.39 18.75
C ARG A 220 1.63 4.74 19.44
N PRO A 221 1.76 4.50 20.76
CA PRO A 221 2.98 4.80 21.50
C PRO A 221 4.09 3.75 21.32
N GLU A 222 3.71 2.53 20.90
CA GLU A 222 4.64 1.43 20.66
C GLU A 222 5.41 1.59 19.34
N GLY A 223 6.56 0.92 19.27
CA GLY A 223 7.34 0.85 18.04
C GLY A 223 6.60 0.13 16.91
N ILE A 224 6.98 0.42 15.67
CA ILE A 224 6.48 -0.30 14.49
C ILE A 224 7.52 -1.35 14.14
N PHE A 225 7.15 -2.62 14.21
CA PHE A 225 8.08 -3.72 14.00
C PHE A 225 8.12 -4.16 12.53
N GLY A 226 9.27 -4.71 12.13
CA GLY A 226 9.46 -5.27 10.78
C GLY A 226 8.47 -6.38 10.45
N TYR A 227 8.17 -7.27 11.41
CA TYR A 227 7.19 -8.34 11.19
C TYR A 227 5.80 -7.82 10.81
N GLU A 228 5.37 -6.64 11.28
CA GLU A 228 4.08 -6.07 10.92
C GLU A 228 4.02 -5.70 9.44
N VAL A 229 5.14 -5.18 8.91
CA VAL A 229 5.29 -4.86 7.49
C VAL A 229 5.27 -6.15 6.67
N SER A 230 6.00 -7.17 7.10
CA SER A 230 6.02 -8.49 6.46
C SER A 230 4.63 -9.14 6.42
N ASP A 231 3.91 -9.14 7.54
CA ASP A 231 2.55 -9.67 7.66
C ASP A 231 1.59 -8.92 6.73
N LYS A 232 1.68 -7.59 6.67
CA LYS A 232 0.82 -6.79 5.78
C LYS A 232 1.15 -6.98 4.32
N LEU A 233 2.44 -7.03 3.98
CA LEU A 233 2.89 -7.36 2.63
C LEU A 233 2.38 -8.73 2.19
N SER A 234 2.49 -9.74 3.06
CA SER A 234 1.98 -11.09 2.79
C SER A 234 0.47 -11.08 2.57
N ASN A 235 -0.29 -10.43 3.47
CA ASN A 235 -1.75 -10.31 3.33
C ASN A 235 -2.17 -9.67 2.01
N PHE A 236 -1.50 -8.59 1.59
CA PHE A 236 -1.79 -7.99 0.29
C PHE A 236 -1.39 -8.89 -0.87
N ALA A 237 -0.25 -9.59 -0.79
CA ALA A 237 0.18 -10.52 -1.82
C ALA A 237 -0.78 -11.71 -2.02
N GLU A 238 -1.42 -12.20 -0.94
CA GLU A 238 -2.43 -13.27 -1.01
C GLU A 238 -3.64 -12.91 -1.88
N GLU A 239 -3.95 -11.62 -2.04
CA GLU A 239 -5.06 -11.15 -2.87
C GLU A 239 -4.76 -11.22 -4.38
N TYR A 240 -3.48 -11.37 -4.76
CA TYR A 240 -3.02 -11.42 -6.15
C TYR A 240 -2.51 -12.80 -6.55
N LYS A 241 -2.88 -13.85 -5.80
CA LYS A 241 -2.59 -15.24 -6.17
C LYS A 241 -3.48 -15.71 -7.33
N VAL A 242 -3.05 -16.79 -7.98
CA VAL A 242 -3.74 -17.37 -9.16
C VAL A 242 -5.18 -17.79 -8.84
N ASP A 243 -5.46 -18.18 -7.61
CA ASP A 243 -6.78 -18.63 -7.13
C ASP A 243 -7.61 -17.51 -6.50
N ASN A 244 -7.15 -16.26 -6.55
CA ASN A 244 -7.77 -15.11 -5.88
C ASN A 244 -7.76 -13.84 -6.75
N LEU A 245 -8.59 -12.86 -6.39
CA LEU A 245 -8.58 -11.52 -6.97
C LEU A 245 -8.88 -10.49 -5.86
N PRO A 246 -8.28 -9.29 -5.89
CA PRO A 246 -8.49 -8.28 -4.85
C PRO A 246 -9.92 -7.74 -4.90
N ILE A 247 -10.56 -7.60 -3.73
CA ILE A 247 -11.93 -7.11 -3.58
C ILE A 247 -11.91 -5.63 -3.17
N THR A 248 -12.49 -4.77 -4.01
CA THR A 248 -12.44 -3.31 -3.84
C THR A 248 -13.81 -2.64 -3.80
N PHE A 249 -14.89 -3.36 -4.18
CA PHE A 249 -16.26 -2.83 -4.23
C PHE A 249 -17.18 -3.30 -3.10
N ARG A 250 -16.63 -3.96 -2.08
CA ARG A 250 -17.41 -4.34 -0.88
C ARG A 250 -18.01 -3.10 -0.22
N GLY A 251 -19.33 -3.09 -0.06
CA GLY A 251 -20.07 -2.00 0.57
C GLY A 251 -20.11 -0.69 -0.22
N LYS A 252 -19.55 -0.63 -1.43
CA LYS A 252 -19.66 0.55 -2.29
C LYS A 252 -21.09 0.69 -2.81
N LEU A 253 -21.47 1.94 -3.06
CA LEU A 253 -22.75 2.34 -3.64
C LEU A 253 -22.46 3.17 -4.90
N PRO A 254 -23.34 3.13 -5.92
CA PRO A 254 -23.29 4.08 -7.03
C PRO A 254 -23.31 5.53 -6.53
N SER A 255 -22.68 6.43 -7.29
CA SER A 255 -22.72 7.88 -6.98
C SER A 255 -24.11 8.47 -7.12
N ASP A 256 -24.90 7.93 -8.06
CA ASP A 256 -26.26 8.37 -8.34
C ASP A 256 -27.28 7.59 -7.51
N ASN A 257 -28.41 8.24 -7.22
CA ASN A 257 -29.53 7.56 -6.56
C ASN A 257 -30.09 6.47 -7.48
N ILE A 258 -30.31 5.28 -6.91
CA ILE A 258 -30.92 4.16 -7.63
C ILE A 258 -32.43 4.43 -7.77
N ASP A 259 -32.85 4.82 -8.97
CA ASP A 259 -34.26 4.86 -9.35
C ASP A 259 -34.67 3.49 -9.93
N ILE A 260 -35.38 2.72 -9.12
CA ILE A 260 -35.81 1.36 -9.46
C ILE A 260 -36.91 1.37 -10.51
N ASP A 261 -37.70 2.44 -10.63
CA ASP A 261 -38.88 2.44 -11.50
C ASP A 261 -38.50 2.80 -12.94
N THR A 262 -37.46 3.60 -13.12
CA THR A 262 -36.99 4.08 -14.44
C THR A 262 -35.71 3.42 -14.93
N ASP A 263 -35.14 2.48 -14.17
CA ASP A 263 -33.93 1.77 -14.57
C ASP A 263 -34.14 1.02 -15.92
N PRO A 264 -33.38 1.36 -16.98
CA PRO A 264 -33.60 0.85 -18.33
C PRO A 264 -32.90 -0.50 -18.59
N ARG A 265 -32.11 -1.00 -17.64
CA ARG A 265 -31.33 -2.22 -17.84
C ARG A 265 -32.23 -3.44 -18.02
N LEU A 266 -31.88 -4.30 -18.97
CA LEU A 266 -32.70 -5.42 -19.41
C LEU A 266 -32.94 -6.42 -18.28
N PHE A 267 -31.92 -6.68 -17.45
CA PHE A 267 -32.10 -7.56 -16.29
C PHE A 267 -33.12 -7.00 -15.30
N VAL A 268 -33.23 -5.67 -15.14
CA VAL A 268 -34.22 -5.05 -14.25
C VAL A 268 -35.63 -5.22 -14.81
N ALA A 269 -35.80 -5.02 -16.12
CA ALA A 269 -37.08 -5.27 -16.80
C ALA A 269 -37.53 -6.72 -16.62
N GLN A 270 -36.62 -7.70 -16.77
CA GLN A 270 -36.91 -9.10 -16.50
C GLN A 270 -37.38 -9.36 -15.07
N LEU A 271 -36.71 -8.78 -14.07
CA LEU A 271 -37.09 -8.96 -12.66
C LEU A 271 -38.48 -8.35 -12.35
N ARG A 272 -38.84 -7.24 -13.01
CA ARG A 272 -40.19 -6.67 -12.92
C ARG A 272 -41.23 -7.59 -13.55
N GLU A 273 -40.92 -8.21 -14.70
CA GLU A 273 -41.83 -9.11 -15.42
C GLU A 273 -42.21 -10.35 -14.60
N ILE A 274 -41.25 -10.97 -13.92
CA ILE A 274 -41.51 -12.12 -13.03
C ILE A 274 -42.06 -11.72 -11.65
N GLY A 275 -42.22 -10.42 -11.36
CA GLY A 275 -42.85 -9.91 -10.14
C GLY A 275 -41.93 -9.84 -8.91
N ILE A 276 -40.62 -9.69 -9.09
CA ILE A 276 -39.71 -9.46 -7.95
C ILE A 276 -39.99 -8.10 -7.30
N SER A 277 -39.96 -8.06 -5.96
CA SER A 277 -40.23 -6.84 -5.21
C SER A 277 -39.16 -5.77 -5.41
N ALA A 278 -39.56 -4.49 -5.34
CA ALA A 278 -38.66 -3.35 -5.53
C ALA A 278 -37.41 -3.40 -4.63
N ASN A 279 -37.54 -3.86 -3.38
CA ASN A 279 -36.38 -3.99 -2.48
C ASN A 279 -35.38 -5.05 -2.97
N ARG A 280 -35.84 -6.17 -3.51
CA ARG A 280 -34.96 -7.21 -4.08
C ARG A 280 -34.35 -6.75 -5.40
N ILE A 281 -35.10 -6.00 -6.22
CA ILE A 281 -34.55 -5.36 -7.43
C ILE A 281 -33.47 -4.35 -7.07
N ARG A 282 -33.64 -3.54 -6.02
CA ARG A 282 -32.58 -2.64 -5.52
C ARG A 282 -31.32 -3.40 -5.15
N SER A 283 -31.45 -4.53 -4.45
CA SER A 283 -30.30 -5.39 -4.13
C SER A 283 -29.64 -5.96 -5.38
N ALA A 284 -30.41 -6.42 -6.37
CA ALA A 284 -29.91 -6.89 -7.65
C ALA A 284 -29.13 -5.81 -8.40
N ILE A 285 -29.62 -4.57 -8.41
CA ILE A 285 -28.93 -3.41 -8.99
C ILE A 285 -27.58 -3.15 -8.30
N LEU A 286 -27.54 -3.26 -6.98
CA LEU A 286 -26.30 -3.11 -6.22
C LEU A 286 -25.30 -4.23 -6.52
N ASP A 287 -25.76 -5.48 -6.61
CA ASP A 287 -24.92 -6.63 -6.94
C ASP A 287 -24.38 -6.53 -8.37
N TYR A 288 -25.24 -6.15 -9.35
CA TYR A 288 -24.81 -5.85 -10.72
C TYR A 288 -23.73 -4.77 -10.74
N TYR A 289 -23.97 -3.63 -10.09
CA TYR A 289 -23.04 -2.49 -10.09
C TYR A 289 -21.69 -2.90 -9.52
N ARG A 290 -21.69 -3.55 -8.35
CA ARG A 290 -20.45 -3.99 -7.70
C ARG A 290 -19.72 -5.03 -8.53
N ALA A 291 -20.42 -5.99 -9.15
CA ALA A 291 -19.78 -6.98 -10.01
C ALA A 291 -19.19 -6.34 -11.27
N PHE A 292 -19.92 -5.45 -11.93
CA PHE A 292 -19.47 -4.75 -13.13
C PHE A 292 -18.22 -3.90 -12.85
N GLU A 293 -18.26 -3.08 -11.80
CA GLU A 293 -17.13 -2.24 -11.40
C GLU A 293 -15.94 -3.06 -10.90
N GLN A 294 -16.20 -4.13 -10.13
CA GLN A 294 -15.15 -5.03 -9.65
C GLN A 294 -14.42 -5.71 -10.82
N ARG A 295 -15.17 -6.23 -11.79
CA ARG A 295 -14.61 -6.82 -13.03
C ARG A 295 -13.84 -5.78 -13.84
N SER A 296 -14.37 -4.57 -13.96
CA SER A 296 -13.70 -3.45 -14.66
C SER A 296 -12.41 -3.03 -13.96
N ALA A 297 -12.36 -3.07 -12.62
CA ALA A 297 -11.14 -2.81 -11.87
C ALA A 297 -10.09 -3.92 -12.09
N TRP A 298 -10.50 -5.20 -12.10
CA TRP A 298 -9.59 -6.31 -12.40
C TRP A 298 -9.03 -6.23 -13.83
N ALA A 299 -9.86 -5.87 -14.81
CA ALA A 299 -9.44 -5.70 -16.20
C ALA A 299 -8.43 -4.55 -16.36
N ARG A 300 -8.72 -3.38 -15.78
CA ARG A 300 -7.80 -2.21 -15.81
C ARG A 300 -6.46 -2.51 -15.14
N ALA A 301 -6.47 -3.33 -14.09
CA ALA A 301 -5.26 -3.75 -13.38
C ALA A 301 -4.59 -4.99 -14.01
N SER A 302 -5.05 -5.46 -15.18
CA SER A 302 -4.51 -6.64 -15.89
C SER A 302 -4.42 -7.89 -15.00
N LEU A 303 -5.41 -8.10 -14.13
CA LEU A 303 -5.44 -9.24 -13.18
C LEU A 303 -6.14 -10.47 -13.76
N LEU A 304 -6.88 -10.30 -14.84
CA LEU A 304 -7.63 -11.35 -15.53
C LEU A 304 -6.80 -11.94 -16.66
N VAL A 305 -6.83 -13.26 -16.79
CA VAL A 305 -6.24 -13.97 -17.93
C VAL A 305 -7.15 -13.81 -19.15
N LEU A 306 -6.58 -13.75 -20.35
CA LEU A 306 -7.34 -13.70 -21.59
C LEU A 306 -8.31 -14.89 -21.68
N GLY A 307 -9.60 -14.65 -21.91
CA GLY A 307 -10.62 -15.70 -21.97
C GLY A 307 -11.20 -16.12 -20.61
N GLU A 308 -10.61 -15.71 -19.49
CA GLU A 308 -11.03 -16.16 -18.15
C GLU A 308 -12.47 -15.74 -17.81
N VAL A 309 -12.85 -14.54 -18.22
CA VAL A 309 -14.19 -14.00 -17.97
C VAL A 309 -15.23 -14.73 -18.83
N GLU A 310 -14.89 -14.99 -20.09
CA GLU A 310 -15.74 -15.71 -21.03
C GLU A 310 -15.96 -17.16 -20.55
N GLU A 311 -14.90 -17.87 -20.18
CA GLU A 311 -15.00 -19.22 -19.61
C GLU A 311 -15.80 -19.25 -18.30
N TYR A 312 -15.66 -18.21 -17.47
CA TYR A 312 -16.45 -18.06 -16.25
C TYR A 312 -17.93 -17.86 -16.55
N GLU A 313 -18.26 -16.98 -17.48
CA GLU A 313 -19.62 -16.72 -17.91
C GLU A 313 -20.27 -17.92 -18.60
N ASP A 314 -19.52 -18.68 -19.40
CA ASP A 314 -19.96 -19.94 -20.01
C ASP A 314 -20.38 -20.93 -18.92
N ARG A 315 -19.58 -21.10 -17.86
CA ARG A 315 -19.95 -21.95 -16.72
C ARG A 315 -21.23 -21.50 -16.01
N LEU A 316 -21.42 -20.19 -15.85
CA LEU A 316 -22.63 -19.66 -15.23
C LEU A 316 -23.86 -19.90 -16.10
N ALA A 317 -23.75 -19.65 -17.40
CA ALA A 317 -24.82 -19.87 -18.36
C ALA A 317 -25.19 -21.36 -18.47
N ASP A 318 -24.20 -22.26 -18.56
CA ASP A 318 -24.40 -23.70 -18.62
C ASP A 318 -25.13 -24.23 -17.38
N GLU A 319 -24.72 -23.79 -16.19
CA GLU A 319 -25.37 -24.24 -14.96
C GLU A 319 -26.78 -23.64 -14.81
N TRP A 320 -26.97 -22.39 -15.23
CA TRP A 320 -28.30 -21.79 -15.29
C TRP A 320 -29.22 -22.54 -16.26
N ASP A 321 -28.74 -22.93 -17.44
CA ASP A 321 -29.54 -23.64 -18.46
C ASP A 321 -30.04 -24.99 -17.93
N ARG A 322 -29.18 -25.73 -17.22
CA ARG A 322 -29.56 -26.99 -16.54
C ARG A 322 -30.68 -26.81 -15.52
N TYR A 323 -30.59 -25.79 -14.66
CA TYR A 323 -31.63 -25.53 -13.66
C TYR A 323 -32.91 -25.00 -14.30
N LYS A 324 -32.78 -24.15 -15.33
CA LYS A 324 -33.89 -23.65 -16.12
C LYS A 324 -34.66 -24.82 -16.75
N ASP A 325 -33.98 -25.80 -17.36
CA ASP A 325 -34.64 -26.98 -17.93
C ASP A 325 -35.45 -27.76 -16.90
N VAL A 326 -34.89 -28.00 -15.69
CA VAL A 326 -35.59 -28.70 -14.60
C VAL A 326 -36.88 -28.00 -14.16
N ILE A 327 -36.87 -26.67 -14.14
CA ILE A 327 -38.03 -25.87 -13.72
C ILE A 327 -39.04 -25.80 -14.87
N PHE A 328 -38.57 -25.55 -16.11
CA PHE A 328 -39.44 -25.30 -17.25
C PHE A 328 -40.04 -26.57 -17.85
N GLU A 329 -39.43 -27.74 -17.67
CA GLU A 329 -40.02 -29.04 -18.07
C GLU A 329 -41.38 -29.30 -17.40
N ARG A 330 -41.66 -28.64 -16.27
CA ARG A 330 -42.94 -28.76 -15.54
C ARG A 330 -44.07 -27.92 -16.15
N LEU A 331 -43.78 -27.11 -17.16
CA LEU A 331 -44.72 -26.17 -17.75
C LEU A 331 -45.37 -26.77 -19.01
N GLU A 332 -46.66 -26.49 -19.18
CA GLU A 332 -47.41 -26.77 -20.40
C GLU A 332 -47.45 -25.54 -21.31
N ASP A 333 -47.63 -25.72 -22.63
CA ASP A 333 -47.66 -24.62 -23.61
C ASP A 333 -48.73 -23.56 -23.31
N ASP A 334 -49.85 -23.94 -22.70
CA ASP A 334 -50.96 -23.08 -22.30
C ASP A 334 -50.94 -22.68 -20.82
N SER A 335 -49.80 -22.89 -20.13
CA SER A 335 -49.60 -22.46 -18.74
C SER A 335 -49.97 -20.99 -18.56
N ALA A 336 -50.74 -20.72 -17.51
CA ALA A 336 -51.15 -19.37 -17.15
C ALA A 336 -49.95 -18.49 -16.76
N GLU A 337 -50.05 -17.18 -17.00
CA GLU A 337 -48.95 -16.22 -16.80
C GLU A 337 -48.43 -16.19 -15.35
N ASP A 338 -49.31 -16.40 -14.36
CA ASP A 338 -48.93 -16.50 -12.95
C ASP A 338 -48.03 -17.71 -12.67
N VAL A 339 -48.30 -18.85 -13.32
CA VAL A 339 -47.46 -20.05 -13.25
C VAL A 339 -46.09 -19.80 -13.90
N LEU A 340 -46.05 -19.13 -15.06
CA LEU A 340 -44.81 -18.77 -15.75
C LEU A 340 -43.94 -17.83 -14.90
N ARG A 341 -44.56 -16.84 -14.25
CA ARG A 341 -43.87 -15.93 -13.32
C ARG A 341 -43.36 -16.63 -12.07
N GLN A 342 -44.13 -17.60 -11.54
CA GLN A 342 -43.70 -18.41 -10.41
C GLN A 342 -42.46 -19.24 -10.76
N ALA A 343 -42.45 -19.88 -11.93
CA ALA A 343 -41.30 -20.61 -12.44
C ALA A 343 -40.06 -19.70 -12.59
N GLY A 344 -40.24 -18.51 -13.16
CA GLY A 344 -39.14 -17.55 -13.27
C GLY A 344 -38.64 -17.04 -11.92
N THR A 345 -39.53 -16.87 -10.94
CA THR A 345 -39.16 -16.54 -9.56
C THR A 345 -38.40 -17.68 -8.88
N GLU A 346 -38.76 -18.94 -9.12
CA GLU A 346 -38.03 -20.11 -8.61
C GLU A 346 -36.61 -20.16 -9.17
N LEU A 347 -36.45 -19.96 -10.48
CA LEU A 347 -35.15 -19.91 -11.15
C LEU A 347 -34.28 -18.74 -10.64
N TYR A 348 -34.88 -17.57 -10.46
CA TYR A 348 -34.20 -16.40 -9.88
C TYR A 348 -33.77 -16.64 -8.42
N ASN A 349 -34.62 -17.27 -7.61
CA ASN A 349 -34.29 -17.61 -6.23
C ASN A 349 -33.11 -18.59 -6.16
N TRP A 350 -33.03 -19.55 -7.08
CA TRP A 350 -31.86 -20.42 -7.19
C TRP A 350 -30.58 -19.61 -7.43
N ALA A 351 -30.60 -18.70 -8.40
CA ALA A 351 -29.45 -17.85 -8.72
C ALA A 351 -29.04 -16.97 -7.51
N GLU A 352 -29.99 -16.45 -6.76
CA GLU A 352 -29.73 -15.59 -5.61
C GLU A 352 -29.22 -16.37 -4.38
N PHE A 353 -29.83 -17.50 -4.03
CA PHE A 353 -29.64 -18.14 -2.72
C PHE A 353 -28.82 -19.43 -2.76
N GLU A 354 -28.81 -20.15 -3.88
CA GLU A 354 -28.23 -21.49 -3.95
C GLU A 354 -26.84 -21.50 -4.61
N THR A 355 -26.61 -20.65 -5.61
CA THR A 355 -25.34 -20.63 -6.38
C THR A 355 -24.12 -20.31 -5.53
N ALA A 356 -24.26 -19.52 -4.46
CA ALA A 356 -23.15 -19.18 -3.55
C ALA A 356 -22.56 -20.40 -2.82
N LYS A 357 -23.33 -21.49 -2.73
CA LYS A 357 -22.93 -22.78 -2.13
C LYS A 357 -22.13 -23.66 -3.10
N ILE A 358 -22.06 -23.28 -4.37
CA ILE A 358 -21.42 -24.06 -5.44
C ILE A 358 -20.08 -23.41 -5.77
N ASP A 359 -19.00 -23.92 -5.18
CA ASP A 359 -17.66 -23.34 -5.32
C ASP A 359 -17.17 -23.26 -6.77
N SER A 360 -17.59 -24.19 -7.63
CA SER A 360 -17.23 -24.22 -9.06
C SER A 360 -17.83 -23.08 -9.89
N LEU A 361 -18.85 -22.40 -9.36
CA LEU A 361 -19.44 -21.21 -9.99
C LEU A 361 -18.71 -19.92 -9.60
N ARG A 362 -17.59 -19.97 -8.86
CA ARG A 362 -16.79 -18.77 -8.63
C ARG A 362 -15.84 -18.54 -9.82
N ILE A 363 -15.52 -17.28 -10.10
CA ILE A 363 -14.50 -16.93 -11.10
C ILE A 363 -13.14 -17.53 -10.73
N ARG A 364 -12.80 -17.47 -9.44
CA ARG A 364 -11.67 -18.18 -8.82
C ARG A 364 -12.07 -18.68 -7.43
N ALA A 365 -11.44 -19.76 -6.96
CA ALA A 365 -11.83 -20.46 -5.73
C ALA A 365 -11.96 -19.55 -4.49
N ARG A 366 -11.06 -18.57 -4.34
CA ARG A 366 -11.02 -17.65 -3.17
C ARG A 366 -11.76 -16.33 -3.39
N VAL A 367 -12.39 -16.11 -4.54
CA VAL A 367 -13.28 -14.97 -4.77
C VAL A 367 -14.66 -15.28 -4.21
N THR A 368 -14.82 -15.10 -2.90
CA THR A 368 -16.00 -15.55 -2.14
C THR A 368 -17.08 -14.49 -1.96
N GLU A 369 -16.89 -13.27 -2.44
CA GLU A 369 -17.87 -12.20 -2.30
C GLU A 369 -19.15 -12.48 -3.10
N PRO A 370 -20.34 -12.59 -2.45
CA PRO A 370 -21.57 -13.01 -3.13
C PRO A 370 -22.00 -12.09 -4.28
N TYR A 371 -21.72 -10.78 -4.16
CA TYR A 371 -22.10 -9.82 -5.18
C TYR A 371 -21.42 -10.09 -6.53
N VAL A 372 -20.22 -10.68 -6.54
CA VAL A 372 -19.50 -11.01 -7.77
C VAL A 372 -20.28 -12.04 -8.55
N LEU A 373 -20.73 -13.10 -7.88
CA LEU A 373 -21.48 -14.19 -8.51
C LEU A 373 -22.89 -13.74 -8.93
N ARG A 374 -23.68 -13.19 -7.99
CA ARG A 374 -25.05 -12.73 -8.25
C ARG A 374 -25.10 -11.65 -9.32
N GLY A 375 -24.20 -10.67 -9.22
CA GLY A 375 -24.05 -9.61 -10.20
C GLY A 375 -23.65 -10.12 -11.57
N SER A 376 -22.89 -11.23 -11.66
CA SER A 376 -22.54 -11.85 -12.94
C SER A 376 -23.77 -12.42 -13.66
N PHE A 377 -24.71 -13.05 -12.95
CA PHE A 377 -25.99 -13.46 -13.56
C PHE A 377 -26.79 -12.26 -14.05
N HIS A 378 -26.78 -11.14 -13.32
CA HIS A 378 -27.43 -9.91 -13.78
C HIS A 378 -26.75 -9.34 -15.04
N ILE A 379 -25.41 -9.37 -15.12
CA ILE A 379 -24.67 -8.97 -16.32
C ILE A 379 -25.04 -9.85 -17.53
N LEU A 380 -25.16 -11.16 -17.31
CA LEU A 380 -25.57 -12.11 -18.36
C LEU A 380 -27.03 -11.89 -18.82
N ALA A 381 -27.91 -11.53 -17.89
CA ALA A 381 -29.29 -11.15 -18.17
C ALA A 381 -29.44 -9.76 -18.81
N ASP A 382 -28.41 -8.92 -18.69
CA ASP A 382 -28.34 -7.59 -19.28
C ASP A 382 -27.62 -7.58 -20.65
N SER A 383 -27.09 -8.73 -21.07
CA SER A 383 -26.26 -8.82 -22.27
C SER A 383 -27.07 -8.55 -23.54
N THR A 384 -26.46 -7.85 -24.50
CA THR A 384 -27.03 -7.53 -25.82
C THR A 384 -26.18 -8.15 -26.93
N PRO A 385 -26.74 -8.51 -28.10
CA PRO A 385 -28.12 -8.26 -28.56
C PRO A 385 -29.17 -9.19 -27.95
N HIS A 386 -28.78 -10.32 -27.38
CA HIS A 386 -29.67 -11.24 -26.67
C HIS A 386 -29.05 -11.58 -25.30
N PRO A 387 -29.86 -11.68 -24.24
CA PRO A 387 -29.34 -12.08 -22.94
C PRO A 387 -28.87 -13.52 -22.99
N ARG A 388 -27.78 -13.81 -22.28
CA ARG A 388 -27.24 -15.18 -22.16
C ARG A 388 -27.97 -16.00 -21.09
N VAL A 389 -28.62 -15.31 -20.16
CA VAL A 389 -29.40 -15.85 -19.04
C VAL A 389 -30.71 -15.07 -19.00
N TYR A 390 -31.84 -15.73 -18.77
CA TYR A 390 -33.12 -15.05 -18.62
C TYR A 390 -33.99 -15.70 -17.53
N TRP A 391 -34.99 -14.97 -17.03
CA TRP A 391 -35.79 -15.46 -15.90
C TRP A 391 -37.18 -15.95 -16.32
N HIS A 392 -37.83 -15.28 -17.28
CA HIS A 392 -39.19 -15.66 -17.70
C HIS A 392 -39.16 -16.71 -18.83
N PRO A 393 -40.00 -17.77 -18.80
CA PRO A 393 -40.00 -18.83 -19.84
C PRO A 393 -40.20 -18.31 -21.26
N ARG A 394 -41.03 -17.28 -21.42
CA ARG A 394 -41.32 -16.63 -22.72
C ARG A 394 -40.51 -15.35 -22.96
N PHE A 395 -39.41 -15.14 -22.22
CA PHE A 395 -38.68 -13.88 -22.28
C PHE A 395 -38.11 -13.59 -23.68
N LEU A 396 -37.49 -14.60 -24.31
CA LEU A 396 -36.88 -14.45 -25.62
C LEU A 396 -37.92 -14.14 -26.71
N ASP A 397 -39.11 -14.72 -26.62
CA ASP A 397 -40.22 -14.45 -27.54
C ASP A 397 -40.72 -13.00 -27.42
N ARG A 398 -40.65 -12.43 -26.20
CA ARG A 398 -41.08 -11.07 -25.85
C ARG A 398 -39.97 -10.03 -25.97
N LEU A 399 -38.76 -10.42 -26.35
CA LEU A 399 -37.58 -9.55 -26.32
C LEU A 399 -37.77 -8.29 -27.20
N GLY A 400 -38.46 -8.41 -28.33
CA GLY A 400 -38.81 -7.28 -29.20
C GLY A 400 -39.68 -6.24 -28.49
N ASP A 401 -40.74 -6.68 -27.81
CA ASP A 401 -41.66 -5.82 -27.06
C ASP A 401 -40.99 -5.14 -25.85
N VAL A 402 -40.05 -5.85 -25.21
CA VAL A 402 -39.31 -5.35 -24.03
C VAL A 402 -38.26 -4.30 -24.41
N LEU A 403 -37.57 -4.47 -25.54
CA LEU A 403 -36.59 -3.49 -26.04
C LEU A 403 -37.25 -2.19 -26.53
N GLU A 404 -38.46 -2.27 -27.10
CA GLU A 404 -39.26 -1.09 -27.47
C GLU A 404 -39.80 -0.33 -26.26
N ALA A 405 -40.13 -1.02 -25.15
CA ALA A 405 -40.64 -0.40 -23.92
C ALA A 405 -39.54 0.23 -23.04
N ALA A 406 -38.27 -0.15 -23.22
CA ALA A 406 -37.12 0.36 -22.47
C ALA A 406 -36.35 1.49 -23.20
N SER A 407 -36.67 1.73 -24.47
CA SER A 407 -36.16 2.85 -25.30
C SER A 407 -36.99 4.11 -25.10
#